data_AF-X1G9N1-F1
#
_entry.id   AF-X1G9N1-F1
#
_cell.length_a   1.000
_cell.length_b   1.000
_cell.length_c   1.000
_cell.angle_alpha   90.00
_cell.angle_beta   90.00
_cell.angle_gamma   90.00
#
_symmetry.space_group_name_H-M   'P 1'
#
loop_
_entity.id
_entity.type
_entity.pdbx_description
1 polymer ?
#
loop_
_entity_poly.entity_id
_entity_poly.type
_entity_poly.pdbx_seq_one_letter_code
_entity_poly.pdbx_strand_id
1 'polypeptide(L)'
;MTIREIEAKSILRKYKKIDSWFISHYGMNLYRGCAHNCTYCDGKSEGYYVVGDFGKEVTVKINAIEILNRELDPKRKRIPFKRSLIMLGGGVGDTYQPVEKKYKLTKRALQLMYEYNFPVHILTKSTLVK
;
A
#
# COMPACT_ATOMS: atom_id res chain seq x y z
N MET A 1 6.29 -5.35 -18.85
CA MET A 1 5.57 -4.79 -17.70
C MET A 1 5.45 -3.29 -17.92
N THR A 2 4.23 -2.78 -18.03
CA THR A 2 3.96 -1.35 -18.26
C THR A 2 3.81 -0.65 -16.91
N ILE A 3 4.46 0.50 -16.74
CA ILE A 3 4.38 1.28 -15.52
C ILE A 3 3.63 2.57 -15.80
N ARG A 4 2.63 2.88 -14.99
CA ARG A 4 1.90 4.15 -15.04
C ARG A 4 2.11 4.91 -13.75
N GLU A 5 2.69 6.10 -13.83
CA GLU A 5 2.85 6.98 -12.67
C GLU A 5 1.60 7.86 -12.53
N ILE A 6 1.12 8.01 -11.29
CA ILE A 6 -0.02 8.87 -10.96
C ILE A 6 0.25 9.62 -9.66
N GLU A 7 -0.49 10.72 -9.49
CA GLU A 7 -0.61 11.41 -8.21
C GLU A 7 -1.90 10.99 -7.50
N ALA A 8 -1.76 10.61 -6.23
CA ALA A 8 -2.86 10.23 -5.37
C ALA A 8 -3.37 11.44 -4.57
N LYS A 9 -4.68 11.49 -4.33
CA LYS A 9 -5.31 12.48 -3.45
C LYS A 9 -5.25 12.07 -1.97
N SER A 10 -5.29 10.76 -1.71
CA SER A 10 -5.14 10.16 -0.38
C SER A 10 -4.42 8.81 -0.45
N ILE A 11 -3.84 8.38 0.67
CA ILE A 11 -3.13 7.10 0.78
C ILE A 11 -3.75 6.21 1.86
N LEU A 12 -4.01 6.76 3.05
CA LEU A 12 -4.58 6.03 4.18
C LEU A 12 -6.09 5.88 4.04
N ARG A 13 -6.54 4.63 4.09
CA ARG A 13 -7.94 4.26 4.22
C ARG A 13 -8.21 3.84 5.66
N LYS A 14 -9.27 4.37 6.26
CA LYS A 14 -9.79 3.93 7.56
C LYS A 14 -10.98 3.00 7.35
N TYR A 15 -10.97 1.84 7.99
CA TYR A 15 -12.09 0.92 7.99
C TYR A 15 -13.09 1.25 9.10
N LYS A 16 -14.37 0.86 8.93
CA LYS A 16 -15.41 1.04 9.96
C LYS A 16 -15.23 0.07 11.12
N LYS A 17 -14.74 -1.13 10.83
CA LYS A 17 -14.41 -2.21 11.77
C LYS A 17 -13.00 -2.71 11.44
N ILE A 18 -12.38 -3.43 12.37
CA ILE A 18 -11.11 -4.11 12.10
C ILE A 18 -11.36 -5.15 11.01
N ASP A 19 -10.51 -5.14 9.99
CA ASP A 19 -10.54 -6.11 8.91
C ASP A 19 -10.20 -7.50 9.44
N SER A 20 -10.99 -8.51 9.10
CA SER A 20 -10.83 -9.86 9.64
C SER A 20 -9.67 -10.63 9.02
N TRP A 21 -9.25 -10.29 7.80
CA TRP A 21 -8.18 -10.97 7.08
C TRP A 21 -6.81 -10.47 7.53
N PHE A 22 -6.68 -9.15 7.72
CA PHE A 22 -5.40 -8.51 8.00
C PHE A 22 -5.28 -7.96 9.42
N ILE A 23 -6.34 -8.08 10.24
CA ILE A 23 -6.40 -7.59 11.63
C ILE A 23 -5.99 -6.11 11.72
N SER A 24 -6.41 -5.35 10.71
CA SER A 24 -6.00 -3.96 10.51
C SER A 24 -7.20 -3.03 10.56
N HIS A 25 -7.06 -1.88 11.20
CA HIS A 25 -8.08 -0.83 11.17
C HIS A 25 -7.84 0.19 10.06
N TYR A 26 -6.64 0.15 9.46
CA TYR A 26 -6.20 1.01 8.39
C TYR A 26 -5.56 0.18 7.29
N GLY A 27 -5.68 0.67 6.05
CA GLY A 27 -5.01 0.07 4.90
C GLY A 27 -4.50 1.14 3.97
N MET A 28 -3.43 0.84 3.23
CA MET A 28 -2.93 1.72 2.18
C MET A 28 -2.24 0.93 1.08
N ASN A 29 -2.20 1.51 -0.11
CA ASN A 29 -1.56 0.92 -1.28
C ASN A 29 -0.67 1.96 -1.95
N LEU A 30 0.61 1.63 -2.15
CA LEU A 30 1.59 2.46 -2.88
C LEU A 30 1.58 2.15 -4.38
N TYR A 31 1.26 0.90 -4.69
CA TYR A 31 1.18 0.34 -6.03
C TYR A 31 -0.21 -0.25 -6.26
N ARG A 32 -0.63 -0.34 -7.52
CA ARG A 32 -1.84 -1.07 -7.93
C ARG A 32 -1.52 -1.95 -9.12
N GLY A 33 -1.98 -3.20 -9.09
CA GLY A 33 -1.46 -4.24 -9.98
C GLY A 33 -0.23 -4.93 -9.37
N CYS A 34 0.04 -6.15 -9.81
CA CYS A 34 1.08 -6.99 -9.21
C CYS A 34 1.86 -7.76 -10.27
N ALA A 35 3.12 -7.39 -10.46
CA ALA A 35 4.03 -8.01 -11.42
C ALA A 35 4.47 -9.44 -11.03
N HIS A 36 4.10 -9.93 -9.84
CA HIS A 36 4.25 -11.36 -9.51
C HIS A 36 3.34 -12.25 -10.37
N ASN A 37 2.23 -11.71 -10.88
CA ASN A 37 1.30 -12.38 -11.80
C ASN A 37 0.97 -13.83 -11.40
N CYS A 38 0.68 -14.05 -10.11
CA CYS A 38 0.32 -15.38 -9.61
C CYS A 38 -0.96 -15.88 -10.27
N THR A 39 -0.97 -17.13 -10.74
CA THR A 39 -2.10 -17.74 -11.44
C THR A 39 -3.37 -17.79 -10.59
N TYR A 40 -3.23 -17.92 -9.27
CA TYR A 40 -4.31 -18.01 -8.28
C TYR A 40 -4.64 -16.67 -7.59
N CYS A 41 -4.19 -15.54 -8.13
CA CYS A 41 -4.40 -14.24 -7.48
C CYS A 41 -5.88 -13.83 -7.50
N ASP A 42 -6.47 -13.65 -6.32
CA ASP A 42 -7.78 -13.01 -6.12
C ASP A 42 -7.83 -11.63 -6.80
N GLY A 43 -6.77 -10.83 -6.70
CA GLY A 43 -6.68 -9.53 -7.36
C GLY A 43 -6.79 -9.56 -8.88
N LYS A 44 -6.48 -10.69 -9.53
CA LYS A 44 -6.72 -10.88 -10.97
C LYS A 44 -8.18 -11.18 -11.28
N SER A 45 -8.88 -11.88 -10.38
CA SER A 45 -10.31 -12.19 -10.51
C SER A 45 -11.18 -10.97 -10.18
N GLU A 46 -10.90 -10.33 -9.04
CA GLU A 46 -11.67 -9.20 -8.53
C GLU A 46 -11.31 -7.86 -9.19
N GLY A 47 -10.11 -7.76 -9.76
CA GLY A 47 -9.57 -6.57 -10.43
C GLY A 47 -9.28 -5.39 -9.51
N TYR A 48 -9.98 -5.25 -8.37
CA TYR A 48 -9.85 -4.18 -7.38
C TYR A 48 -9.75 -2.76 -7.97
N TYR A 49 -10.54 -2.50 -9.01
CA TYR A 49 -10.55 -1.23 -9.76
C TYR A 49 -9.17 -0.83 -10.30
N VAL A 50 -8.25 -1.79 -10.50
CA VAL A 50 -6.99 -1.58 -11.21
C VAL A 50 -7.31 -1.43 -12.69
N VAL A 51 -6.74 -0.40 -13.32
CA VAL A 51 -6.91 -0.14 -14.74
C VAL A 51 -5.89 -0.98 -15.51
N GLY A 52 -6.30 -1.62 -16.60
CA GLY A 52 -5.41 -2.43 -17.45
C GLY A 52 -5.29 -3.89 -17.00
N ASP A 53 -4.28 -4.59 -17.52
CA ASP A 53 -3.98 -5.98 -17.15
C ASP A 53 -3.24 -6.05 -15.80
N PHE A 54 -3.93 -6.51 -14.75
CA PHE A 54 -3.42 -6.57 -13.35
C PHE A 54 -2.04 -7.20 -13.21
N GLY A 55 -1.71 -8.20 -14.03
CA GLY A 55 -0.44 -8.95 -13.96
C GLY A 55 0.70 -8.33 -14.78
N LYS A 56 0.39 -7.38 -15.67
CA LYS A 56 1.35 -6.79 -16.61
C LYS A 56 1.52 -5.29 -16.47
N GLU A 57 0.55 -4.62 -15.84
CA GLU A 57 0.51 -3.19 -15.65
C GLU A 57 0.54 -2.84 -14.16
N VAL A 58 1.42 -1.93 -13.78
CA VAL A 58 1.53 -1.44 -12.40
C VAL A 58 1.36 0.07 -12.37
N THR A 59 0.39 0.52 -11.61
CA THR A 59 0.22 1.94 -11.30
C THR A 59 1.00 2.30 -10.05
N VAL A 60 1.83 3.33 -10.13
CA VAL A 60 2.69 3.81 -9.04
C VAL A 60 2.21 5.17 -8.58
N LYS A 61 1.96 5.32 -7.27
CA LYS A 61 1.58 6.60 -6.67
C LYS A 61 2.83 7.38 -6.27
N ILE A 62 3.35 8.21 -7.16
CA ILE A 62 4.68 8.84 -7.00
C ILE A 62 4.75 9.83 -5.83
N ASN A 63 3.63 10.49 -5.51
CA ASN A 63 3.49 11.43 -4.40
C ASN A 63 3.05 10.76 -3.08
N ALA A 64 3.02 9.43 -3.00
CA ALA A 64 2.45 8.72 -1.86
C ALA A 64 3.11 9.08 -0.53
N ILE A 65 4.41 9.31 -0.50
CA ILE A 65 5.16 9.61 0.73
C ILE A 65 4.80 10.98 1.29
N GLU A 66 4.69 11.98 0.41
CA GLU A 66 4.28 13.33 0.79
C GLU A 66 2.86 13.34 1.37
N ILE A 67 1.93 12.68 0.68
CA ILE A 67 0.54 12.56 1.11
C ILE A 67 0.46 11.80 2.44
N LEU A 68 1.19 10.70 2.57
CA LEU A 68 1.21 9.89 3.79
C LEU A 68 1.73 10.69 4.99
N ASN A 69 2.83 11.42 4.83
CA ASN A 69 3.39 12.27 5.89
C ASN A 69 2.35 13.28 6.39
N ARG A 70 1.67 13.95 5.44
CA ARG A 70 0.58 14.89 5.75
C ARG A 70 -0.61 14.20 6.43
N GLU A 71 -0.95 12.98 6.04
CA GLU A 71 -2.08 12.25 6.59
C GLU A 71 -1.82 11.66 7.97
N LEU A 72 -0.56 11.35 8.30
CA LEU A 72 -0.15 10.84 9.62
C LEU A 72 0.03 11.95 10.66
N ASP A 73 0.33 13.19 10.24
CA ASP A 73 0.56 14.32 11.14
C ASP A 73 -0.61 14.52 12.14
N PRO A 74 -0.38 14.28 13.45
CA PRO A 74 -1.42 14.40 14.46
C PRO A 74 -1.93 15.83 14.61
N LYS A 75 -1.13 16.85 14.28
CA LYS A 75 -1.54 18.27 14.36
C LYS A 75 -2.62 18.61 13.33
N ARG A 76 -2.73 17.82 12.26
CA ARG A 76 -3.75 17.98 11.21
C ARG A 76 -5.04 17.21 11.51
N LYS A 77 -5.15 16.56 12.67
CA LYS A 77 -6.30 15.71 13.02
C LYS A 77 -7.06 16.30 14.19
N ARG A 78 -8.37 16.48 14.01
CA ARG A 78 -9.30 16.76 15.11
C ARG A 78 -9.42 15.57 16.08
N ILE A 79 -9.41 14.35 15.53
CA ILE A 79 -9.50 13.11 16.30
C ILE A 79 -8.24 12.28 16.02
N PRO A 80 -7.46 11.91 17.05
CA PRO A 80 -6.28 11.07 16.89
C PRO A 80 -6.62 9.73 16.23
N PHE A 81 -5.67 9.17 15.48
CA PHE A 81 -5.81 7.79 15.04
C PHE A 81 -5.76 6.83 16.24
N LYS A 82 -6.51 5.74 16.13
CA LYS A 82 -6.39 4.63 17.07
C LYS A 82 -5.06 3.93 16.81
N ARG A 83 -4.38 3.48 17.87
CA ARG A 83 -3.23 2.59 17.71
C ARG A 83 -3.72 1.24 17.19
N SER A 84 -3.47 0.96 15.92
CA SER A 84 -3.87 -0.27 15.24
C SER A 84 -2.97 -0.49 14.01
N LEU A 85 -2.94 -1.73 13.51
CA LEU A 85 -2.16 -2.09 12.34
C LEU A 85 -2.62 -1.34 11.10
N ILE A 86 -1.64 -0.95 10.29
CA ILE A 86 -1.83 -0.48 8.92
C ILE A 86 -1.43 -1.62 7.97
N MET A 87 -2.38 -2.14 7.22
CA MET A 87 -2.10 -3.09 6.14
C MET A 87 -1.49 -2.33 4.95
N LEU A 88 -0.24 -2.64 4.61
CA LEU A 88 0.47 -2.03 3.49
C LEU A 88 0.51 -2.98 2.29
N GLY A 89 -0.33 -2.69 1.29
CA GLY A 89 -0.60 -3.55 0.14
C GLY A 89 -1.91 -4.31 0.33
N GLY A 90 -1.86 -5.63 0.09
CA GLY A 90 -3.01 -6.53 0.19
C GLY A 90 -3.48 -6.98 -1.20
N GLY A 91 -4.78 -7.22 -1.37
CA GLY A 91 -5.32 -7.77 -2.62
C GLY A 91 -5.06 -6.93 -3.88
N VAL A 92 -4.82 -5.62 -3.73
CA VAL A 92 -4.58 -4.69 -4.86
C VAL A 92 -3.14 -4.79 -5.40
N GLY A 93 -2.22 -5.44 -4.67
CA GLY A 93 -0.86 -5.69 -5.11
C GLY A 93 0.13 -5.88 -3.96
N ASP A 94 1.29 -6.45 -4.30
CA ASP A 94 2.41 -6.64 -3.37
C ASP A 94 3.26 -5.36 -3.31
N THR A 95 3.57 -4.92 -2.10
CA THR A 95 4.29 -3.66 -1.87
C THR A 95 5.80 -3.80 -2.16
N TYR A 96 6.36 -5.00 -2.02
CA TYR A 96 7.74 -5.32 -2.38
C TYR A 96 7.85 -5.97 -3.76
N GLN A 97 6.84 -5.86 -4.62
CA GLN A 97 6.93 -6.35 -6.00
C GLN A 97 8.12 -5.71 -6.77
N PRO A 98 8.56 -6.27 -7.91
CA PRO A 98 9.77 -5.85 -8.61
C PRO A 98 9.98 -4.34 -8.80
N VAL A 99 8.91 -3.55 -8.99
CA VAL A 99 9.02 -2.08 -9.14
C VAL A 99 9.57 -1.37 -7.89
N GLU A 100 9.44 -1.94 -6.69
CA GLU A 100 9.98 -1.37 -5.44
C GLU A 100 11.50 -1.18 -5.50
N LYS A 101 12.24 -2.01 -6.26
CA LYS A 101 13.69 -1.84 -6.49
C LYS A 101 14.05 -0.44 -6.98
N LYS A 102 13.21 0.12 -7.85
CA LYS A 102 13.37 1.46 -8.43
C LYS A 102 12.77 2.54 -7.53
N TYR A 103 11.49 2.39 -7.17
CA TYR A 103 10.73 3.48 -6.55
C TYR A 103 10.97 3.64 -5.05
N LYS A 104 11.32 2.54 -4.35
CA LYS A 104 11.60 2.54 -2.91
C LYS A 104 10.52 3.26 -2.08
N LEU A 105 9.24 3.14 -2.47
CA LEU A 105 8.15 3.82 -1.77
C LEU A 105 7.87 3.09 -0.46
N THR A 106 7.95 1.75 -0.46
CA THR A 106 7.75 0.94 0.75
C THR A 106 8.76 1.31 1.82
N LYS A 107 10.05 1.37 1.47
CA LYS A 107 11.10 1.77 2.41
C LYS A 107 10.82 3.15 3.04
N ARG A 108 10.46 4.14 2.22
CA ARG A 108 10.16 5.50 2.70
C ARG A 108 8.88 5.56 3.53
N ALA A 109 7.86 4.78 3.16
CA ALA A 109 6.62 4.71 3.93
C ALA A 109 6.85 4.08 5.31
N LEU A 110 7.63 3.00 5.38
CA LEU A 110 7.99 2.35 6.65
C LEU A 110 8.79 3.26 7.57
N GLN A 111 9.69 4.09 7.02
CA GLN A 111 10.39 5.11 7.79
C GLN A 111 9.42 6.08 8.48
N LEU A 112 8.42 6.58 7.76
CA LEU A 112 7.37 7.43 8.34
C LEU A 112 6.54 6.68 9.38
N MET A 113 6.16 5.42 9.11
CA MET A 113 5.40 4.63 10.08
C MET A 113 6.17 4.42 11.38
N TYR A 114 7.48 4.20 11.30
CA TYR A 114 8.37 4.13 12.44
C TYR A 114 8.40 5.46 13.22
N GLU A 115 8.61 6.58 12.53
CA GLU A 115 8.65 7.92 13.14
C GLU A 115 7.35 8.30 13.84
N TYR A 116 6.20 7.95 13.26
CA TYR A 116 4.88 8.19 13.83
C TYR A 116 4.39 7.07 14.76
N ASN A 117 5.20 6.03 15.01
CA ASN A 117 4.90 4.90 15.88
C ASN A 117 3.59 4.16 15.52
N PHE A 118 3.41 3.87 14.22
CA PHE A 118 2.33 3.04 13.70
C PHE A 118 2.84 1.62 13.40
N PRO A 119 2.20 0.57 13.96
CA PRO A 119 2.54 -0.79 13.61
C PRO A 119 2.04 -1.11 12.19
N VAL A 120 2.83 -1.89 11.44
CA VAL A 120 2.57 -2.19 10.02
C VAL A 120 2.44 -3.69 9.82
N HIS A 121 1.47 -4.09 9.00
CA HIS A 121 1.31 -5.47 8.53
C HIS A 121 1.57 -5.51 7.02
N ILE A 122 2.48 -6.39 6.58
CA ILE A 122 2.82 -6.61 5.17
C ILE A 122 2.78 -8.11 4.89
N LEU A 123 2.18 -8.46 3.76
CA LEU A 123 2.32 -9.78 3.14
C LEU A 123 3.08 -9.60 1.84
N THR A 124 4.12 -10.40 1.62
CA THR A 124 4.90 -10.33 0.38
C THR A 124 5.37 -11.70 -0.11
N LYS A 125 5.43 -11.85 -1.43
CA LYS A 125 6.10 -12.95 -2.14
C LYS A 125 7.48 -12.57 -2.66
N SER A 126 7.92 -11.36 -2.35
CA SER A 126 9.17 -10.82 -2.83
C SER A 126 10.35 -11.30 -1.99
N THR A 127 11.46 -11.59 -2.67
CA THR A 127 12.76 -11.87 -2.04
C THR A 127 13.57 -10.60 -1.80
N LEU A 128 12.95 -9.41 -1.92
CA LEU A 128 13.61 -8.13 -1.66
C LEU A 128 13.86 -7.87 -0.17
N VAL A 129 13.08 -8.51 0.69
CA VAL A 129 13.24 -8.47 2.14
C VAL A 129 14.02 -9.72 2.54
N LYS A 130 15.10 -9.53 3.28
CA LYS A 130 15.97 -10.59 3.79
C LYS A 130 16.15 -10.41 5.28
#